data_AF-A0A9R1C336-F1
#
_entry.id   AF-A0A9R1C336-F1
#
_cell.length_a   1.000
_cell.length_b   1.000
_cell.length_c   1.000
_cell.angle_alpha   90.00
_cell.angle_beta   90.00
_cell.angle_gamma   90.00
#
_symmetry.space_group_name_H-M   'P 1'
#
loop_
_entity.id
_entity.type
_entity.pdbx_description
1 polymer ?
#
loop_
_entity_poly.entity_id
_entity_poly.type
_entity_poly.pdbx_seq_one_letter_code
_entity_poly.pdbx_strand_id
1 'polypeptide(L)'
;MEAAGAGKAAAPAAVCVTGAGGFIASWLVRRLLSRGDYAVHGTVRDPSDDADAMEDKVRNMVDVRDVTDALVLAYESPEAAGRYICSAHARKVSETVSIVRTMYPNLNYPKKYVQVGDQKVFSSEKLRRLGWKFRTLEETLKDSVESYMAAGILN
;
A
#
# COMPACT_ATOMS: atom_id res chain seq x y z
N MET A 1 68.28 2.51 8.49
CA MET A 1 67.18 2.99 9.32
C MET A 1 65.96 3.00 8.42
N GLU A 2 64.98 2.16 8.75
CA GLU A 2 63.91 1.67 7.86
C GLU A 2 63.05 2.76 7.22
N ALA A 3 62.71 2.54 5.95
CA ALA A 3 61.71 3.29 5.21
C ALA A 3 60.31 2.95 5.73
N ALA A 4 59.53 3.97 6.04
CA ALA A 4 58.14 3.86 6.44
C ALA A 4 57.31 3.17 5.35
N GLY A 5 56.72 2.02 5.67
CA GLY A 5 55.74 1.35 4.83
C GLY A 5 54.45 2.16 4.76
N ALA A 6 54.12 2.68 3.58
CA ALA A 6 52.81 3.25 3.30
C ALA A 6 51.77 2.12 3.36
N GLY A 7 50.96 2.09 4.42
CA GLY A 7 49.83 1.19 4.55
C GLY A 7 48.85 1.42 3.39
N LYS A 8 48.69 0.41 2.54
CA LYS A 8 47.69 0.40 1.47
C LYS A 8 46.31 0.50 2.12
N ALA A 9 45.62 1.63 1.99
CA ALA A 9 44.26 1.78 2.49
C ALA A 9 43.41 0.61 1.95
N ALA A 10 42.80 -0.17 2.84
CA ALA A 10 41.95 -1.29 2.43
C ALA A 10 40.79 -0.76 1.60
N ALA A 11 40.55 -1.35 0.43
CA ALA A 11 39.43 -0.94 -0.41
C ALA A 11 38.11 -1.10 0.36
N PRO A 12 37.17 -0.15 0.24
CA PRO A 12 35.91 -0.18 0.98
C PRO A 12 35.11 -1.45 0.66
N ALA A 13 34.45 -2.02 1.66
CA ALA A 13 33.63 -3.21 1.48
C ALA A 13 32.40 -2.87 0.62
N ALA A 14 32.26 -3.55 -0.52
CA ALA A 14 31.13 -3.34 -1.42
C ALA A 14 29.88 -4.08 -0.92
N VAL A 15 28.75 -3.36 -0.81
CA VAL A 15 27.45 -3.92 -0.39
C VAL A 15 26.35 -3.52 -1.35
N CYS A 16 25.46 -4.46 -1.68
CA CYS A 16 24.29 -4.21 -2.53
C CYS A 16 23.04 -4.01 -1.67
N VAL A 17 22.36 -2.87 -1.85
CA VAL A 17 21.08 -2.58 -1.20
C VAL A 17 19.98 -2.61 -2.26
N THR A 18 19.11 -3.62 -2.18
CA THR A 18 17.98 -3.72 -3.10
C THR A 18 16.86 -2.78 -2.67
N GLY A 19 16.28 -2.05 -3.62
CA GLY A 19 15.21 -1.08 -3.35
C GLY A 19 15.69 0.15 -2.56
N ALA A 20 16.89 0.66 -2.87
CA ALA A 20 17.57 1.74 -2.14
C ALA A 20 16.76 3.05 -2.01
N GLY A 21 15.78 3.27 -2.89
CA GLY A 21 14.83 4.41 -2.80
C GLY A 21 13.67 4.22 -1.82
N GLY A 22 13.54 3.05 -1.18
CA GLY A 22 12.50 2.78 -0.21
C GLY A 22 12.73 3.48 1.14
N PHE A 23 11.66 3.66 1.91
CA PHE A 23 11.72 4.35 3.20
C PHE A 23 12.81 3.79 4.11
N ILE A 24 12.81 2.47 4.36
CA ILE A 24 13.81 1.83 5.23
C ILE A 24 15.20 1.78 4.58
N ALA A 25 15.25 1.48 3.28
CA ALA A 25 16.51 1.29 2.56
C ALA A 25 17.32 2.59 2.46
N SER A 26 16.67 3.74 2.30
CA SER A 26 17.36 5.05 2.24
C SER A 26 18.11 5.38 3.54
N TRP A 27 17.54 5.05 4.70
CA TRP A 27 18.20 5.18 6.00
C TRP A 27 19.38 4.21 6.16
N LEU A 28 19.26 2.99 5.65
CA LEU A 28 20.35 2.01 5.65
C LEU A 28 21.51 2.49 4.78
N VAL A 29 21.23 2.95 3.55
CA VAL A 29 22.23 3.53 2.64
C VAL A 29 22.94 4.71 3.31
N ARG A 30 22.18 5.65 3.89
CA ARG A 30 22.74 6.80 4.62
C ARG A 30 23.70 6.36 5.73
N ARG A 31 23.32 5.35 6.51
CA ARG A 31 24.13 4.85 7.63
C ARG A 31 25.41 4.16 7.16
N LEU A 32 25.35 3.35 6.11
CA LEU A 32 26.51 2.66 5.53
C LEU A 32 27.51 3.65 4.94
N LEU A 33 27.03 4.65 4.19
CA LEU A 33 27.89 5.71 3.65
C LEU A 33 28.54 6.56 4.75
N SER A 34 27.81 6.86 5.82
CA SER A 34 28.31 7.70 6.93
C SER A 34 29.47 7.07 7.71
N ARG A 35 29.64 5.74 7.63
CA ARG A 35 30.76 5.05 8.27
C ARG A 35 32.07 5.13 7.48
N GLY A 36 32.00 5.46 6.19
CA GLY A 36 33.17 5.69 5.33
C GLY A 36 33.96 4.43 4.91
N ASP A 37 33.63 3.27 5.45
CA ASP A 37 34.25 1.96 5.16
C ASP A 37 33.50 1.14 4.09
N TYR A 38 32.37 1.65 3.58
CA TYR A 38 31.51 0.94 2.63
C TYR A 38 31.36 1.67 1.29
N ALA A 39 31.39 0.88 0.21
CA ALA A 39 30.89 1.27 -1.10
C ALA A 39 29.50 0.67 -1.29
N VAL A 40 28.47 1.50 -1.45
CA VAL A 40 27.07 1.05 -1.55
C VAL A 40 26.61 1.07 -3.00
N HIS A 41 26.18 -0.09 -3.51
CA HIS A 41 25.48 -0.22 -4.78
C HIS A 41 23.98 -0.35 -4.50
N GLY A 42 23.21 0.70 -4.76
CA GLY A 42 21.76 0.67 -4.60
C GLY A 42 21.06 0.27 -5.88
N THR A 43 20.12 -0.68 -5.84
CA THR A 43 19.14 -0.80 -6.92
C THR A 43 17.99 0.17 -6.65
N VAL A 44 17.86 1.17 -7.52
CA VAL A 44 16.72 2.09 -7.55
C VAL A 44 15.90 1.75 -8.78
N ARG A 45 14.59 1.99 -8.71
CA ARG A 45 13.75 1.94 -9.91
C ARG A 45 14.22 3.05 -10.86
N ASP A 46 14.10 2.80 -12.16
CA ASP A 46 14.35 3.82 -13.16
C ASP A 46 13.41 5.01 -12.88
N PRO A 47 13.92 6.24 -12.67
CA PRO A 47 13.06 7.39 -12.44
C PRO A 47 12.22 7.78 -13.66
N SER A 48 12.51 7.23 -14.86
CA SER A 48 11.67 7.29 -16.06
C SER A 48 10.64 6.16 -16.16
N ASP A 49 10.87 5.05 -15.44
CA ASP A 49 9.77 4.17 -15.03
C ASP A 49 9.01 4.90 -13.92
N ASP A 50 8.14 5.82 -14.34
CA ASP A 50 7.10 6.29 -13.47
C ASP A 50 6.43 5.05 -12.84
N ALA A 51 6.50 4.92 -11.52
CA ALA A 51 5.58 4.04 -10.79
C ALA A 51 4.12 4.56 -10.85
N ASP A 52 3.78 5.39 -11.85
CA ASP A 52 2.49 6.03 -12.10
C ASP A 52 1.51 5.14 -12.84
N ALA A 53 1.94 3.97 -13.33
CA ALA A 53 1.06 2.98 -13.93
C ALA A 53 0.37 2.18 -12.82
N MET A 54 -0.83 2.62 -12.43
CA MET A 54 -1.63 1.86 -11.49
C MET A 54 -2.32 0.70 -12.20
N GLU A 55 -2.18 -0.52 -11.69
CA GLU A 55 -2.91 -1.67 -12.21
C GLU A 55 -4.42 -1.46 -12.06
N ASP A 56 -5.13 -1.40 -13.18
CA ASP A 56 -6.56 -1.23 -13.21
C ASP A 56 -7.25 -2.59 -13.22
N LYS A 57 -7.51 -3.10 -12.02
CA LYS A 57 -8.22 -4.34 -11.78
C LYS A 57 -9.34 -4.15 -10.78
N VAL A 58 -10.34 -5.02 -10.84
CA VAL A 58 -11.36 -5.07 -9.80
C VAL A 58 -10.71 -5.36 -8.45
N ARG A 59 -11.04 -4.55 -7.44
CA ARG A 59 -10.68 -4.76 -6.03
C ARG A 59 -11.94 -4.96 -5.22
N ASN A 60 -11.91 -5.96 -4.34
CA ASN A 60 -12.92 -6.15 -3.32
C ASN A 60 -12.56 -5.25 -2.12
N MET A 61 -13.54 -4.52 -1.61
CA MET A 61 -13.37 -3.52 -0.56
C MET A 61 -14.44 -3.69 0.51
N VAL A 62 -14.08 -3.39 1.74
CA VAL A 62 -14.98 -3.34 2.89
C VAL A 62 -14.45 -2.31 3.88
N ASP A 63 -15.35 -1.53 4.49
CA ASP A 63 -15.00 -0.60 5.56
C ASP A 63 -14.57 -1.39 6.81
N VAL A 64 -13.51 -0.94 7.48
CA VAL A 64 -12.99 -1.62 8.69
C VAL A 64 -14.02 -1.67 9.83
N ARG A 65 -14.92 -0.68 9.90
CA ARG A 65 -16.03 -0.65 10.86
C ARG A 65 -17.05 -1.74 10.54
N ASP A 66 -17.39 -1.90 9.26
CA ASP A 66 -18.33 -2.94 8.82
C ASP A 66 -17.75 -4.35 9.04
N VAL A 67 -16.43 -4.54 8.94
CA VAL A 67 -15.76 -5.80 9.31
C VAL A 67 -15.91 -6.07 10.80
N THR A 68 -15.77 -5.04 11.63
CA THR A 68 -15.94 -5.17 13.09
C THR A 68 -17.38 -5.55 13.43
N ASP A 69 -18.35 -4.87 12.81
CA ASP A 69 -19.78 -5.18 12.96
C ASP A 69 -20.09 -6.62 12.48
N ALA A 70 -19.47 -7.07 11.38
CA ALA A 70 -19.61 -8.44 10.88
C ALA A 70 -19.06 -9.49 11.86
N LEU A 71 -17.93 -9.21 12.49
CA LEU A 71 -17.29 -10.12 13.44
C LEU A 71 -18.13 -10.29 14.70
N VAL A 72 -18.65 -9.19 15.25
CA VAL A 72 -19.58 -9.21 16.39
C VAL A 72 -20.85 -9.97 16.02
N LEU A 73 -21.45 -9.66 14.88
CA LEU A 73 -22.66 -10.36 14.41
C LEU A 73 -22.44 -11.87 14.27
N ALA A 74 -21.36 -12.28 13.62
CA ALA A 74 -21.05 -13.70 13.44
C ALA A 74 -20.76 -14.42 14.77
N TYR A 75 -20.26 -13.70 15.78
CA TYR A 75 -20.06 -14.25 17.12
C TYR A 75 -21.37 -14.40 17.89
N GLU A 76 -22.28 -13.43 17.77
CA GLU A 76 -23.54 -13.39 18.51
C GLU A 76 -24.64 -14.26 17.89
N SER A 77 -24.60 -14.53 16.57
CA SER A 77 -25.56 -15.37 15.87
C SER A 77 -25.32 -16.87 16.14
N PRO A 78 -26.18 -17.58 16.89
CA PRO A 78 -26.00 -19.01 17.16
C PRO A 78 -26.06 -19.88 15.90
N GLU A 79 -26.72 -19.40 14.84
CA GLU A 79 -26.80 -20.03 13.53
C GLU A 79 -25.54 -19.82 12.67
N ALA A 80 -24.60 -18.98 13.10
CA ALA A 80 -23.39 -18.73 12.35
C ALA A 80 -22.45 -19.94 12.38
N ALA A 81 -22.14 -20.47 11.19
CA ALA A 81 -21.28 -21.64 11.07
C ALA A 81 -20.37 -21.59 9.83
N GLY A 82 -19.15 -22.10 9.98
CA GLY A 82 -18.16 -22.15 8.91
C GLY A 82 -17.62 -20.78 8.51
N ARG A 83 -17.27 -20.62 7.22
CA ARG A 83 -16.65 -19.38 6.71
C ARG A 83 -17.68 -18.39 6.18
N TYR A 84 -17.41 -17.10 6.40
CA TYR A 84 -18.17 -15.97 5.86
C TYR A 84 -17.21 -15.05 5.09
N ILE A 85 -17.63 -14.66 3.90
CA ILE A 85 -16.94 -13.63 3.12
C ILE A 85 -17.47 -12.28 3.61
N CYS A 86 -16.56 -11.37 3.94
CA CYS A 86 -16.85 -9.99 4.32
C CYS A 86 -16.28 -9.04 3.25
N SER A 87 -17.10 -8.76 2.24
CA SER A 87 -16.79 -7.89 1.12
C SER A 87 -18.03 -7.08 0.75
N ALA A 88 -17.95 -5.75 0.80
CA ALA A 88 -19.09 -4.86 0.58
C ALA A 88 -19.17 -4.39 -0.87
N HIS A 89 -18.04 -3.98 -1.43
CA HIS A 89 -17.95 -3.34 -2.74
C HIS A 89 -16.93 -4.04 -3.63
N ALA A 90 -17.20 -4.08 -4.93
CA ALA A 90 -16.24 -4.50 -5.94
C ALA A 90 -16.27 -3.50 -7.10
N ARG A 91 -15.13 -2.83 -7.32
CA ARG A 91 -14.98 -1.79 -8.35
C ARG A 91 -13.59 -1.85 -8.94
N LYS A 92 -13.46 -1.36 -10.19
CA LYS A 92 -12.14 -1.13 -10.76
C LYS A 92 -11.41 -0.03 -9.99
N VAL A 93 -10.09 -0.10 -10.02
CA VAL A 93 -9.24 0.91 -9.37
C VAL A 93 -9.49 2.28 -10.01
N SER A 94 -9.59 2.36 -11.34
CA SER A 94 -9.91 3.59 -12.07
C SER A 94 -11.26 4.21 -11.65
N GLU A 95 -12.29 3.39 -11.48
CA GLU A 95 -13.62 3.82 -11.02
C GLU A 95 -13.56 4.37 -9.59
N THR A 96 -12.86 3.68 -8.70
CA THR A 96 -12.68 4.09 -7.31
C THR A 96 -11.94 5.43 -7.23
N VAL A 97 -10.86 5.59 -8.00
CA VAL A 97 -10.14 6.87 -8.10
C VAL A 97 -11.04 7.97 -8.65
N SER A 98 -11.91 7.68 -9.62
CA SER A 98 -12.82 8.69 -10.15
C SER A 98 -13.81 9.20 -9.09
N ILE A 99 -14.32 8.32 -8.20
CA ILE A 99 -15.20 8.72 -7.09
C ILE A 99 -14.45 9.65 -6.13
N VAL A 100 -13.23 9.28 -5.73
CA VAL A 100 -12.39 10.12 -4.85
C VAL A 100 -12.07 11.45 -5.51
N ARG A 101 -11.72 11.46 -6.79
CA ARG A 101 -11.44 12.67 -7.58
C ARG A 101 -12.62 13.61 -7.65
N THR A 102 -13.85 13.10 -7.72
CA THR A 102 -15.05 13.94 -7.68
C THR A 102 -15.21 14.63 -6.32
N MET A 103 -14.86 13.96 -5.21
CA MET A 103 -14.96 14.53 -3.86
C MET A 103 -13.77 15.44 -3.50
N TYR A 104 -12.56 15.12 -3.97
CA TYR A 104 -11.30 15.78 -3.61
C TYR A 104 -10.45 16.11 -4.85
N PRO A 105 -10.89 17.01 -5.74
CA PRO A 105 -10.25 17.21 -7.05
C PRO A 105 -8.80 17.70 -7.00
N ASN A 106 -8.36 18.28 -5.88
CA ASN A 106 -7.03 18.90 -5.75
C ASN A 106 -5.91 17.94 -5.34
N LEU A 107 -6.23 16.68 -5.03
CA LEU A 107 -5.20 15.68 -4.69
C LEU A 107 -4.44 15.23 -5.95
N ASN A 108 -3.22 14.72 -5.76
CA ASN A 108 -2.46 14.12 -6.85
C ASN A 108 -2.99 12.71 -7.17
N TYR A 109 -3.41 12.50 -8.42
CA TYR A 109 -3.99 11.24 -8.88
C TYR A 109 -3.12 10.55 -9.93
N PRO A 110 -3.15 9.19 -9.99
CA PRO A 110 -2.49 8.46 -11.05
C PRO A 110 -2.98 8.87 -12.44
N LYS A 111 -2.02 9.09 -13.34
CA LYS A 111 -2.28 9.52 -14.72
C LYS A 111 -2.37 8.35 -15.70
N LYS A 112 -1.83 7.18 -15.33
CA LYS A 112 -1.74 6.00 -16.18
C LYS A 112 -2.37 4.80 -15.47
N TYR A 113 -3.16 4.04 -16.22
CA TYR A 113 -3.81 2.83 -15.74
C TYR A 113 -3.43 1.68 -16.67
N VAL A 114 -2.91 0.58 -16.13
CA VAL A 114 -2.55 -0.60 -16.91
C VAL A 114 -3.59 -1.68 -16.66
N GLN A 115 -4.27 -2.11 -17.72
CA GLN A 115 -5.25 -3.18 -17.63
C GLN A 115 -4.53 -4.50 -17.31
N VAL A 116 -4.97 -5.16 -16.25
CA VAL A 116 -4.51 -6.50 -15.87
C VAL A 116 -5.73 -7.38 -15.61
N GLY A 117 -5.51 -8.68 -15.45
CA GLY A 117 -6.60 -9.61 -15.14
C GLY A 117 -7.37 -9.19 -13.88
N ASP A 118 -8.70 -9.14 -13.97
CA ASP A 118 -9.55 -8.75 -12.86
C ASP A 118 -9.50 -9.77 -11.71
N GLN A 119 -9.58 -9.27 -10.47
CA GLN A 119 -9.76 -10.16 -9.33
C GLN A 119 -11.20 -10.69 -9.30
N LYS A 120 -11.36 -11.89 -8.76
CA LYS A 120 -12.68 -12.49 -8.54
C LYS A 120 -13.50 -11.61 -7.60
N VAL A 121 -14.70 -11.24 -8.03
CA VAL A 121 -15.69 -10.58 -7.18
C VAL A 121 -16.23 -11.58 -6.17
N PHE A 122 -16.22 -11.22 -4.90
CA PHE A 122 -16.72 -12.08 -3.83
C PHE A 122 -18.16 -11.73 -3.46
N SER A 123 -18.96 -12.76 -3.18
CA SER A 123 -20.32 -12.61 -2.67
C SER A 123 -20.34 -12.73 -1.14
N SER A 124 -20.91 -11.72 -0.49
CA SER A 124 -21.15 -11.71 0.96
C SER A 124 -22.59 -12.05 1.32
N GLU A 125 -23.35 -12.68 0.41
CA GLU A 125 -24.77 -13.02 0.64
C GLU A 125 -24.99 -13.85 1.90
N LYS A 126 -24.09 -14.81 2.18
CA LYS A 126 -24.17 -15.62 3.39
C LYS A 126 -24.10 -14.77 4.66
N LEU A 127 -23.23 -13.75 4.67
CA LEU A 127 -23.09 -12.82 5.78
C LEU A 127 -24.27 -11.86 5.86
N ARG A 128 -24.78 -11.38 4.72
CA ARG A 128 -25.98 -10.54 4.65
C ARG A 128 -27.24 -11.26 5.13
N ARG A 129 -27.33 -12.59 4.93
CA ARG A 129 -28.43 -13.40 5.48
C ARG A 129 -28.46 -13.44 7.01
N LEU A 130 -27.34 -13.18 7.68
CA LEU A 130 -27.31 -12.99 9.14
C LEU A 130 -27.77 -11.58 9.56
N GLY A 131 -28.11 -10.71 8.62
CA GLY A 131 -28.51 -9.33 8.90
C GLY A 131 -27.38 -8.31 8.76
N TRP A 132 -26.20 -8.70 8.28
CA TRP A 132 -25.08 -7.78 8.07
C TRP A 132 -25.45 -6.69 7.06
N LYS A 133 -25.17 -5.45 7.45
CA LYS A 133 -25.30 -4.23 6.64
C LYS A 133 -23.94 -3.58 6.55
N PHE A 134 -23.71 -2.86 5.46
CA PHE A 134 -22.45 -2.18 5.20
C PHE A 134 -22.71 -0.77 4.67
N ARG A 135 -21.75 0.11 4.89
CA ARG A 135 -21.78 1.52 4.49
C ARG A 135 -21.59 1.68 2.99
N THR A 136 -21.93 2.87 2.49
CA THR A 136 -21.68 3.19 1.08
C THR A 136 -20.18 3.33 0.82
N LEU A 137 -19.78 3.13 -0.44
CA LEU A 137 -18.38 3.25 -0.82
C LEU A 137 -17.90 4.70 -0.66
N GLU A 138 -18.76 5.66 -0.95
CA GLU A 138 -18.50 7.10 -0.86
C GLU A 138 -18.19 7.51 0.58
N GLU A 139 -19.00 7.06 1.56
CA GLU A 139 -18.75 7.32 2.98
C GLU A 139 -17.41 6.74 3.43
N THR A 140 -17.14 5.48 3.05
CA THR A 140 -15.88 4.80 3.36
C THR A 140 -14.67 5.55 2.82
N LEU A 141 -14.73 5.95 1.54
CA LEU A 141 -13.65 6.66 0.86
C LEU A 141 -13.43 8.06 1.44
N LYS A 142 -14.52 8.78 1.72
CA LYS A 142 -14.49 10.11 2.31
C LYS A 142 -13.78 10.10 3.66
N ASP A 143 -14.23 9.25 4.58
CA ASP A 143 -13.67 9.14 5.93
C ASP A 143 -12.20 8.72 5.88
N SER A 144 -11.83 7.85 4.93
CA SER A 144 -10.43 7.43 4.73
C SER A 144 -9.54 8.58 4.28
N VAL A 145 -9.99 9.39 3.32
CA VAL A 145 -9.23 10.56 2.83
C VAL A 145 -9.08 11.61 3.93
N GLU A 146 -10.15 11.90 4.67
CA GLU A 146 -10.12 12.85 5.80
C GLU A 146 -9.18 12.39 6.91
N SER A 147 -9.18 11.10 7.24
CA SER A 147 -8.24 10.51 8.20
C SER A 147 -6.78 10.72 7.76
N TYR A 148 -6.48 10.49 6.48
CA TYR A 148 -5.12 10.69 5.96
C TYR A 148 -4.71 12.16 5.83
N MET A 149 -5.63 13.08 5.54
CA MET A 149 -5.36 14.52 5.59
C MET A 149 -5.08 14.97 7.02
N ALA A 150 -5.88 14.53 8.00
CA ALA A 150 -5.67 14.84 9.41
C ALA A 150 -4.33 14.29 9.95
N ALA A 151 -3.89 13.15 9.42
CA ALA A 151 -2.59 12.56 9.75
C ALA A 151 -1.40 13.21 9.02
N GLY A 152 -1.64 14.19 8.12
CA GLY A 152 -0.59 14.83 7.30
C GLY A 152 0.04 13.92 6.26
N ILE A 153 -0.64 12.83 5.90
CA ILE A 153 -0.19 11.86 4.88
C ILE A 153 -0.60 12.34 3.48
N LEU A 154 -1.77 12.96 3.37
CA LEU A 154 -2.27 13.61 2.16
C LEU A 154 -2.29 15.13 2.36
N ASN A 155 -1.88 15.87 1.32
CA ASN A 155 -1.86 17.33 1.26
C ASN A 155 -2.71 17.82 0.08
#